data_AF-A0A4R9M7R6-F1
#
_entry.id   AF-A0A4R9M7R6-F1
#
_cell.length_a   1.000
_cell.length_b   1.000
_cell.length_c   1.000
_cell.angle_alpha   90.00
_cell.angle_beta   90.00
_cell.angle_gamma   90.00
#
_symmetry.space_group_name_H-M   'P 1'
#
loop_
_entity.id
_entity.type
_entity.pdbx_description
1 polymer ?
#
loop_
_entity_poly.entity_id
_entity_poly.type
_entity_poly.pdbx_seq_one_letter_code
_entity_poly.pdbx_strand_id
1 'polypeptide(L)'
;MDSPLPEERFFSTVSDEEIARERRKAKELKSSAWWKNKRSSGICHYCGNKFKVEDLTMDHLIPLIRGGKSVKANLVPSCKECNFKKKHSLPFEKDFYT
;
A
#
# COMPACT_ATOMS: atom_id res chain seq x y z
N MET A 1 -11.11 -29.32 -7.73
CA MET A 1 -11.83 -28.20 -7.09
C MET A 1 -11.07 -26.94 -7.50
N ASP A 2 -11.56 -26.23 -8.50
CA ASP A 2 -10.92 -25.00 -8.96
C ASP A 2 -11.06 -23.94 -7.87
N SER A 3 -9.94 -23.60 -7.25
CA SER A 3 -9.87 -22.52 -6.26
C SER A 3 -10.07 -21.20 -7.01
N PRO A 4 -10.96 -20.30 -6.55
CA PRO A 4 -11.25 -19.07 -7.27
C PRO A 4 -9.98 -18.26 -7.48
N LEU A 5 -9.89 -17.64 -8.67
CA LEU A 5 -8.75 -16.80 -9.04
C LEU A 5 -8.61 -15.68 -7.99
N PRO A 6 -7.39 -15.21 -7.66
CA PRO A 6 -7.17 -14.25 -6.58
C PRO A 6 -7.99 -12.96 -6.69
N GLU A 7 -8.41 -12.59 -7.91
CA GLU A 7 -9.21 -11.40 -8.21
C GLU A 7 -10.71 -11.59 -7.90
N GLU A 8 -11.18 -12.83 -7.76
CA GLU A 8 -12.58 -13.15 -7.40
C GLU A 8 -12.83 -13.14 -5.88
N ARG A 9 -11.79 -12.87 -5.07
CA ARG A 9 -11.87 -12.97 -3.59
C ARG A 9 -12.50 -11.75 -2.92
N PHE A 10 -12.76 -10.67 -3.65
CA PHE A 10 -13.45 -9.51 -3.12
C PHE A 10 -14.22 -8.76 -4.22
N PHE A 11 -15.42 -8.30 -3.88
CA PHE A 11 -16.18 -7.38 -4.74
C PHE A 11 -15.75 -5.94 -4.42
N SER A 12 -15.22 -5.22 -5.40
CA SER A 12 -14.93 -3.78 -5.26
C SER A 12 -16.18 -2.97 -5.55
N THR A 13 -16.70 -2.25 -4.55
CA THR A 13 -17.80 -1.29 -4.70
C THR A 13 -17.29 0.14 -4.92
N VAL A 14 -15.98 0.33 -5.05
CA VAL A 14 -15.36 1.65 -5.18
C VAL A 14 -15.39 2.09 -6.64
N SER A 15 -15.91 3.29 -6.91
CA SER A 15 -15.95 3.83 -8.26
C SER A 15 -14.57 4.28 -8.74
N ASP A 16 -14.37 4.32 -10.06
CA ASP A 16 -13.13 4.80 -10.66
C ASP A 16 -12.83 6.26 -10.32
N GLU A 17 -13.87 7.11 -10.20
CA GLU A 17 -13.71 8.51 -9.79
C GLU A 17 -13.18 8.61 -8.36
N GLU A 18 -13.64 7.72 -7.47
CA GLU A 18 -13.14 7.65 -6.10
C GLU A 18 -11.69 7.17 -6.07
N ILE A 19 -11.35 6.12 -6.82
CA ILE A 19 -9.96 5.66 -6.94
C ILE A 19 -9.06 6.79 -7.47
N ALA A 20 -9.50 7.51 -8.50
CA ALA A 20 -8.76 8.63 -9.06
C ALA A 20 -8.58 9.77 -8.04
N ARG A 21 -9.63 10.09 -7.27
CA ARG A 21 -9.57 11.08 -6.18
C ARG A 21 -8.54 10.69 -5.13
N GLU A 22 -8.56 9.44 -4.67
CA GLU A 22 -7.61 8.96 -3.66
C GLU A 22 -6.18 8.87 -4.21
N ARG A 23 -5.98 8.53 -5.49
CA ARG A 23 -4.65 8.59 -6.13
C ARG A 23 -4.09 10.02 -6.19
N ARG A 24 -4.92 11.03 -6.45
CA ARG A 24 -4.48 12.44 -6.41
C ARG A 24 -4.00 12.83 -5.01
N LYS A 25 -4.78 12.53 -3.97
CA LYS A 25 -4.38 12.76 -2.57
C LYS A 25 -3.08 12.04 -2.20
N ALA A 26 -2.90 10.79 -2.64
CA ALA A 26 -1.65 10.06 -2.40
C ALA A 26 -0.45 10.76 -3.05
N LYS A 27 -0.61 11.30 -4.26
CA LYS A 27 0.45 12.04 -4.95
C LYS A 27 0.85 13.31 -4.18
N GLU A 28 -0.12 14.05 -3.65
CA GLU A 28 0.11 15.24 -2.81
C GLU A 28 0.80 14.86 -1.49
N LEU A 29 0.36 13.78 -0.82
CA LEU A 29 1.01 13.31 0.39
C LEU A 29 2.43 12.83 0.10
N LYS A 30 2.69 12.20 -1.04
CA LYS A 30 4.01 11.69 -1.43
C LYS A 30 5.03 12.81 -1.65
N SER A 31 4.62 14.00 -2.09
CA SER A 31 5.53 15.15 -2.21
C SER A 31 5.73 15.92 -0.90
N SER A 32 4.88 15.69 0.10
CA SER A 32 4.92 16.41 1.38
C SER A 32 6.15 16.10 2.25
N ALA A 33 6.51 17.03 3.13
CA ALA A 33 7.53 16.82 4.16
C ALA A 33 7.19 15.65 5.10
N TRP A 34 5.89 15.42 5.36
CA TRP A 34 5.46 14.28 6.16
C TRP A 34 5.91 12.96 5.55
N TRP A 35 5.75 12.77 4.23
CA TRP A 35 6.19 11.52 3.60
C TRP A 35 7.71 11.39 3.60
N LYS A 36 8.44 12.48 3.33
CA LYS A 36 9.91 12.50 3.44
C LYS A 36 10.38 12.05 4.82
N ASN A 37 9.74 12.54 5.88
CA ASN A 37 10.04 12.14 7.26
C ASN A 37 9.59 10.70 7.56
N LYS A 38 8.42 10.28 7.08
CA LYS A 38 7.87 8.93 7.34
C LYS A 38 8.77 7.83 6.80
N ARG A 39 9.41 8.03 5.64
CA ARG A 39 10.31 7.05 5.02
C ARG A 39 11.79 7.20 5.40
N SER A 40 12.15 8.22 6.19
CA SER A 40 13.56 8.59 6.42
C SER A 40 14.37 7.53 7.16
N SER A 41 13.71 6.67 7.96
CA SER A 41 14.37 5.55 8.63
C SER A 41 14.94 4.52 7.65
N GLY A 42 14.45 4.51 6.40
CA GLY A 42 14.83 3.51 5.41
C GLY A 42 14.24 2.13 5.70
N ILE A 43 13.28 2.00 6.62
CA ILE A 43 12.74 0.70 7.04
C ILE A 43 11.47 0.36 6.24
N CYS A 44 11.44 -0.83 5.63
CA CYS A 44 10.22 -1.37 5.05
C CYS A 44 9.24 -1.77 6.16
N HIS A 45 7.99 -1.34 6.05
CA HIS A 45 6.96 -1.63 7.05
C HIS A 45 6.64 -3.13 7.17
N TYR A 46 6.80 -3.89 6.09
CA TYR A 46 6.45 -5.30 6.05
C TYR A 46 7.59 -6.20 6.52
N CYS A 47 8.74 -6.17 5.82
CA CYS A 47 9.85 -7.07 6.17
C CYS A 47 10.79 -6.53 7.25
N GLY A 48 10.65 -5.27 7.69
CA GLY A 48 11.52 -4.66 8.69
C GLY A 48 12.95 -4.36 8.22
N ASN A 49 13.35 -4.82 7.03
CA ASN A 49 14.69 -4.59 6.49
C ASN A 49 14.95 -3.12 6.13
N LYS A 50 16.23 -2.74 6.13
CA LYS A 50 16.69 -1.38 5.79
C LYS A 50 17.03 -1.27 4.30
N PHE A 51 16.61 -0.18 3.69
CA PHE A 51 16.76 0.16 2.28
C PHE A 51 17.22 1.61 2.14
N LYS A 52 17.74 1.96 0.95
CA LYS A 52 17.89 3.37 0.60
C LYS A 52 16.52 4.01 0.53
N VAL A 53 16.45 5.27 0.94
CA VAL A 53 15.20 6.03 1.02
C VAL A 53 14.52 6.11 -0.35
N GLU A 54 15.27 6.25 -1.44
CA GLU A 54 14.77 6.23 -2.82
C GLU A 54 14.21 4.87 -3.30
N ASP A 55 14.59 3.76 -2.67
CA ASP A 55 14.11 2.42 -3.02
C ASP A 55 12.77 2.06 -2.35
N LEU A 56 12.33 2.88 -1.38
CA LEU A 56 11.05 2.72 -0.72
C LEU A 56 9.91 3.36 -1.52
N THR A 57 8.83 2.58 -1.69
CA THR A 57 7.57 3.03 -2.27
C THR A 57 6.56 3.40 -1.18
N MET A 58 5.57 4.20 -1.56
CA MET A 58 4.38 4.44 -0.74
C MET A 58 3.37 3.35 -1.05
N ASP A 59 2.93 2.63 -0.02
CA ASP A 59 1.88 1.62 -0.12
C ASP A 59 0.70 1.96 0.80
N HIS A 60 -0.49 1.54 0.39
CA HIS A 60 -1.73 1.65 1.16
C HIS A 60 -1.97 0.34 1.91
N LEU A 61 -2.02 0.36 3.24
CA LEU A 61 -2.31 -0.85 4.05
C LEU A 61 -3.63 -1.49 3.62
N ILE A 62 -4.67 -0.69 3.50
CA ILE A 62 -5.94 -1.04 2.86
C ILE A 62 -5.87 -0.54 1.42
N PRO A 63 -5.85 -1.42 0.40
CA PRO A 63 -5.83 -1.03 -1.00
C PRO A 63 -7.02 -0.13 -1.37
N LEU A 64 -6.81 0.81 -2.31
CA LEU A 64 -7.86 1.73 -2.76
C LEU A 64 -9.09 1.01 -3.32
N ILE A 65 -8.87 -0.06 -4.09
CA ILE A 65 -9.96 -0.90 -4.64
C ILE A 65 -10.72 -1.70 -3.58
N ARG A 66 -10.25 -1.68 -2.33
CA ARG A 66 -10.93 -2.26 -1.17
C ARG A 66 -11.43 -1.17 -0.21
N GLY A 67 -11.65 0.05 -0.72
CA GLY A 67 -12.19 1.18 0.04
C GLY A 67 -11.15 1.94 0.88
N GLY A 68 -9.88 1.59 0.78
CA GLY A 68 -8.80 2.30 1.47
C GLY A 68 -8.71 3.76 1.05
N LYS A 69 -8.32 4.64 1.99
CA LYS A 69 -8.19 6.08 1.75
C LYS A 69 -6.73 6.51 1.77
N SER A 70 -6.41 7.58 1.06
CA SER A 70 -5.09 8.20 1.05
C SER A 70 -4.93 9.14 2.24
N VAL A 71 -4.85 8.55 3.44
CA VAL A 71 -4.64 9.23 4.71
C VAL A 71 -3.36 8.72 5.36
N LYS A 72 -2.69 9.55 6.17
CA LYS A 72 -1.39 9.22 6.80
C LYS A 72 -1.37 7.88 7.54
N ALA A 73 -2.47 7.51 8.19
CA ALA A 73 -2.61 6.26 8.93
C ALA A 73 -2.65 5.01 8.02
N ASN A 74 -3.06 5.17 6.76
CA ASN A 74 -3.14 4.07 5.80
C ASN A 74 -1.89 3.98 4.91
N LEU A 75 -0.93 4.89 5.04
CA LEU A 75 0.22 5.00 4.15
C LEU A 75 1.51 4.60 4.86
N VAL A 76 2.23 3.65 4.28
CA VAL A 76 3.47 3.10 4.85
C VAL A 76 4.59 3.02 3.81
N PRO A 77 5.87 3.14 4.23
CA PRO A 77 7.01 2.84 3.38
C PRO A 77 7.11 1.32 3.17
N SER A 78 7.23 0.89 1.92
CA SER A 78 7.43 -0.52 1.56
C SER A 78 8.58 -0.65 0.57
N CYS A 79 9.37 -1.72 0.66
CA CYS A 79 10.25 -2.08 -0.46
C CYS A 79 9.42 -2.56 -1.66
N LYS A 80 10.02 -2.54 -2.85
CA LYS A 80 9.37 -2.96 -4.11
C LYS A 80 8.88 -4.41 -4.05
N GLU A 81 9.66 -5.31 -3.47
CA GLU A 81 9.34 -6.73 -3.37
C GLU A 81 8.11 -6.99 -2.50
N CYS A 82 8.07 -6.45 -1.27
CA CYS A 82 6.90 -6.60 -0.39
C CYS A 82 5.65 -5.95 -0.99
N ASN A 83 5.80 -4.77 -1.60
CA ASN A 83 4.69 -4.08 -2.26
C ASN A 83 4.12 -4.91 -3.42
N PHE A 84 5.00 -5.53 -4.22
CA PHE A 84 4.60 -6.44 -5.29
C PHE A 84 3.96 -7.73 -4.77
N LYS A 85 4.48 -8.32 -3.68
CA LYS A 85 3.89 -9.53 -3.04
C LYS A 85 2.49 -9.25 -2.49
N LYS A 86 2.26 -8.05 -1.92
CA LYS A 86 0.96 -7.64 -1.37
C LYS A 86 -0.09 -7.45 -2.47
N LYS A 87 0.24 -6.73 -3.55
CA LYS A 87 -0.72 -6.32 -4.59
C LYS A 87 -1.97 -5.67 -3.98
N HIS A 88 -3.13 -6.29 -4.19
CA HIS A 88 -4.45 -5.88 -3.71
C HIS A 88 -4.89 -6.61 -2.44
N SER A 89 -3.97 -7.33 -1.81
CA SER A 89 -4.23 -8.05 -0.56
C SER A 89 -4.09 -7.10 0.63
N LEU A 90 -4.78 -7.42 1.72
CA LEU A 90 -4.51 -6.84 3.03
C LEU A 90 -3.25 -7.48 3.62
N PRO A 91 -2.49 -6.79 4.49
CA PRO A 91 -1.25 -7.32 5.03
C PRO A 91 -1.38 -8.68 5.73
N PHE A 92 -2.50 -8.93 6.43
CA PHE A 92 -2.77 -10.19 7.12
C PHE A 92 -3.05 -11.37 6.17
N GLU A 93 -3.33 -11.11 4.89
CA GLU A 93 -3.57 -12.17 3.89
C GLU A 93 -2.26 -12.74 3.32
N LYS A 94 -1.09 -12.21 3.74
CA LYS A 94 0.23 -12.52 3.17
C LYS A 94 1.32 -12.86 4.21
N ASP A 95 0.94 -13.09 5.46
CA ASP A 95 1.84 -13.42 6.58
C ASP A 95 3.02 -12.44 6.71
N PHE A 96 2.76 -11.13 6.54
CA PHE A 96 3.82 -10.13 6.73
C PHE A 96 4.24 -9.93 8.19
N TYR A 97 3.41 -10.39 9.14
CA TYR A 97 3.61 -10.16 10.58
C TYR A 97 3.65 -11.46 11.40
N THR A 98 3.71 -12.59 10.70
CA THR A 98 3.80 -13.93 11.29
C THR A 98 5.25 -14.38 11.26
#